data_AF-A0A9D7N7I3-F1
#
_entry.id   AF-A0A9D7N7I3-F1
#
_cell.length_a   1.000
_cell.length_b   1.000
_cell.length_c   1.000
_cell.angle_alpha   90.00
_cell.angle_beta   90.00
_cell.angle_gamma   90.00
#
_symmetry.space_group_name_H-M   'P 1'
#
loop_
_entity.id
_entity.type
_entity.pdbx_description
1 polymer ?
#
loop_
_entity_poly.entity_id
_entity_poly.type
_entity_poly.pdbx_seq_one_letter_code
_entity_poly.pdbx_strand_id
1 'polypeptide(L)' 'MKKVRETLNKLDGVHGTEVDFAAKTATLKLRPESKLTKADIEKALKDKGYGVSSYEEKAAEKAKEYTVVVSGMT' A
#
# COMPACT_ATOMS: atom_id res chain seq x y z
N MET A 1 11.38 9.69 5.11
CA MET A 1 10.17 8.85 5.31
C MET A 1 9.06 9.05 4.26
N LYS A 2 9.24 9.87 3.20
CA LYS A 2 8.25 10.03 2.09
C LYS A 2 8.17 8.85 1.11
N LYS A 3 9.06 7.85 1.23
CA LYS A 3 9.28 6.81 0.22
C LYS A 3 8.15 5.79 0.13
N VAL A 4 7.52 5.39 1.24
CA VAL A 4 6.38 4.46 1.19
C VAL A 4 5.23 5.06 0.37
N ARG A 5 4.72 6.23 0.78
CA ARG A 5 3.64 6.90 0.05
C ARG A 5 3.99 7.13 -1.43
N GLU A 6 5.18 7.64 -1.72
CA GLU A 6 5.63 7.90 -3.10
C GLU A 6 5.71 6.62 -3.94
N THR A 7 6.26 5.53 -3.38
CA THR A 7 6.38 4.24 -4.07
C THR A 7 5.01 3.68 -4.38
N LEU A 8 4.10 3.71 -3.40
CA LEU A 8 2.74 3.22 -3.57
C LEU A 8 1.97 4.08 -4.57
N ASN A 9 2.08 5.40 -4.49
CA ASN A 9 1.40 6.33 -5.41
C ASN A 9 1.93 6.23 -6.85
N LYS A 10 3.13 5.68 -7.05
CA LYS A 10 3.70 5.41 -8.38
C LYS A 10 3.20 4.11 -9.01
N LEU A 11 2.48 3.25 -8.28
CA LEU A 11 1.98 2.00 -8.82
C LEU A 11 0.79 2.28 -9.76
N ASP A 12 0.78 1.62 -10.91
CA ASP A 12 -0.24 1.81 -11.94
C ASP A 12 -1.59 1.22 -11.49
N GLY A 13 -2.63 2.05 -11.49
CA GLY A 13 -3.96 1.71 -10.95
C GLY A 13 -4.26 2.27 -9.55
N VAL A 14 -3.27 2.88 -8.89
CA VAL A 14 -3.53 3.56 -7.62
C VAL A 14 -4.37 4.82 -7.86
N HIS A 15 -5.48 4.91 -7.14
CA HIS A 15 -6.34 6.09 -7.08
C HIS A 15 -5.86 7.05 -6.00
N GLY A 16 -5.39 6.53 -4.86
CA GLY A 16 -4.82 7.32 -3.79
C GLY A 16 -4.10 6.47 -2.77
N THR A 17 -3.23 7.09 -1.98
CA THR A 17 -2.50 6.41 -0.90
C THR A 17 -2.52 7.27 0.34
N GLU A 18 -2.83 6.64 1.45
CA GLU A 18 -2.84 7.21 2.79
C GLU A 18 -1.83 6.42 3.63
N VAL A 19 -1.05 7.11 4.45
CA VAL A 19 -0.07 6.45 5.31
C VAL A 19 -0.25 6.98 6.70
N ASP A 20 -0.54 6.07 7.63
CA ASP A 20 -0.76 6.36 9.02
C ASP A 20 0.52 6.06 9.82
N PHE A 21 1.22 7.12 10.20
CA PHE A 21 2.48 7.01 10.92
C PHE A 21 2.26 6.62 12.39
N ALA A 22 1.10 6.96 12.96
CA ALA A 22 0.76 6.61 14.33
C ALA A 22 0.50 5.10 14.45
N ALA A 23 -0.27 4.54 13.51
CA ALA A 23 -0.55 3.11 13.45
C ALA A 23 0.54 2.29 12.71
N LYS A 24 1.51 2.95 12.06
CA LYS A 24 2.51 2.31 11.17
C LYS A 24 1.88 1.50 10.04
N THR A 25 0.76 1.99 9.53
CA THR A 25 -0.01 1.35 8.45
C THR A 25 -0.02 2.23 7.21
N ALA A 26 -0.18 1.62 6.05
CA ALA A 26 -0.35 2.31 4.79
C ALA A 26 -1.58 1.75 4.08
N THR A 27 -2.50 2.63 3.72
CA THR A 27 -3.74 2.31 3.03
C THR A 27 -3.64 2.76 1.58
N LEU A 28 -3.84 1.85 0.64
CA LEU A 28 -3.86 2.14 -0.78
C LEU A 28 -5.28 2.00 -1.32
N LYS A 29 -5.77 3.04 -1.98
CA LYS A 29 -7.02 3.04 -2.74
C LYS A 29 -6.67 2.76 -4.19
N LEU A 30 -7.14 1.64 -4.71
CA LEU A 30 -6.99 1.25 -6.10
C LEU A 30 -8.30 1.46 -6.86
N ARG A 31 -8.15 1.75 -8.16
CA ARG A 31 -9.29 1.75 -9.08
C ARG A 31 -9.82 0.33 -9.26
N PRO A 32 -11.13 0.13 -9.50
CA PRO A 32 -11.73 -1.19 -9.71
C PRO A 32 -11.11 -1.94 -10.90
N GLU A 33 -10.63 -1.21 -11.90
CA GLU A 33 -9.96 -1.74 -13.09
C GLU A 33 -8.48 -2.09 -12.87
N SER A 34 -7.95 -1.85 -11.66
CA SER A 34 -6.53 -2.08 -11.37
C SER A 34 -6.20 -3.56 -11.29
N LYS A 35 -5.08 -3.91 -11.92
CA LYS A 35 -4.43 -5.22 -11.79
C LYS A 35 -3.40 -5.31 -10.67
N LEU A 36 -3.29 -4.24 -9.88
CA LEU A 36 -2.43 -4.22 -8.70
C LEU A 36 -2.83 -5.32 -7.73
N THR A 37 -1.83 -6.04 -7.24
CA THR A 37 -2.01 -7.12 -6.26
C THR A 37 -1.14 -6.84 -5.04
N LYS A 38 -1.51 -7.45 -3.91
CA LYS A 38 -0.72 -7.40 -2.67
C LYS A 38 0.76 -7.75 -2.86
N ALA A 39 1.07 -8.67 -3.77
CA ALA A 39 2.45 -9.09 -4.06
C ALA A 39 3.27 -7.95 -4.69
N ASP A 40 2.65 -7.16 -5.56
CA ASP A 40 3.31 -6.01 -6.21
C ASP A 40 3.63 -4.91 -5.19
N ILE A 41 2.64 -4.63 -4.33
CA ILE A 41 2.76 -3.66 -3.23
C ILE A 41 3.86 -4.09 -2.25
N GLU A 42 3.90 -5.36 -1.87
CA GLU A 42 4.91 -5.90 -0.97
C GLU A 42 6.30 -5.79 -1.57
N LYS A 43 6.43 -6.16 -2.85
CA LYS A 43 7.69 -6.09 -3.56
C LYS A 43 8.21 -4.66 -3.67
N ALA A 44 7.33 -3.69 -3.93
CA ALA A 44 7.68 -2.28 -3.99
C ALA A 44 8.16 -1.72 -2.64
N LEU A 45 7.55 -2.16 -1.54
CA LEU A 45 7.98 -1.82 -0.18
C LEU A 45 9.31 -2.47 0.18
N LYS A 46 9.47 -3.76 -0.15
CA LYS A 46 10.69 -4.53 0.08
C LYS A 46 11.88 -4.01 -0.70
N ASP A 47 11.67 -3.57 -1.95
CA ASP A 47 12.67 -2.88 -2.79
C ASP A 47 13.22 -1.62 -2.10
N LYS A 48 12.38 -0.93 -1.33
CA LYS A 48 12.77 0.26 -0.58
C LYS A 48 13.35 -0.05 0.81
N GLY A 49 13.46 -1.33 1.18
CA GLY A 49 13.96 -1.78 2.47
C GLY A 49 12.92 -1.80 3.59
N TYR A 50 11.63 -1.70 3.26
CA TYR A 50 10.54 -1.80 4.23
C TYR A 50 9.99 -3.24 4.26
N GLY A 51 9.82 -3.80 5.46
CA GLY A 51 9.16 -5.08 5.64
C GLY A 51 7.64 -4.89 5.73
N VAL A 52 6.86 -5.84 5.21
CA VAL A 52 5.42 -5.86 5.44
C VAL A 52 5.09 -6.95 6.44
N SER A 53 4.38 -6.58 7.50
CA SER A 53 3.98 -7.47 8.60
C SER A 53 2.60 -8.06 8.39
N SER A 54 1.68 -7.30 7.79
CA SER A 54 0.32 -7.75 7.54
C SER A 54 -0.27 -7.03 6.33
N TYR A 55 -1.18 -7.72 5.64
CA TYR A 55 -1.92 -7.22 4.48
C TYR A 55 -3.40 -7.52 4.69
N GLU A 56 -4.22 -6.47 4.64
CA GLU A 56 -5.66 -6.57 4.58
C GLU A 56 -6.17 -6.02 3.26
N GLU A 57 -7.07 -6.77 2.63
CA GLU A 57 -7.79 -6.35 1.43
C GLU A 57 -9.23 -6.01 1.85
N LYS A 58 -9.63 -4.77 1.63
CA LYS A 58 -11.03 -4.33 1.70
C LYS A 58 -11.55 -4.12 0.29
N ALA A 59 -12.45 -5.00 -0.15
CA ALA A 59 -13.24 -4.78 -1.35
C ALA A 59 -14.44 -3.87 -0.99
N ALA A 60 -14.37 -2.59 -1.33
CA ALA A 60 -15.57 -1.77 -1.42
C ALA A 60 -16.19 -2.00 -2.80
N GLU A 61 -17.52 -2.01 -2.89
CA GLU A 61 -18.33 -2.42 -4.05
C GLU A 61 -17.93 -1.76 -5.40
N LYS A 62 -17.14 -0.68 -5.39
CA LYS A 62 -16.58 -0.02 -6.58
C LYS A 62 -15.10 0.38 -6.48
N ALA A 63 -14.40 0.07 -5.40
CA ALA A 63 -12.99 0.43 -5.18
C ALA A 63 -12.29 -0.61 -4.31
N LYS A 64 -11.05 -0.97 -4.67
CA LYS A 64 -10.26 -1.91 -3.87
C LYS A 64 -9.35 -1.12 -2.95
N GLU A 65 -9.41 -1.39 -1.65
CA GLU A 65 -8.55 -0.78 -0.66
C GLU A 65 -7.62 -1.84 -0.07
N TYR A 66 -6.33 -1.54 0.02
CA TYR A 66 -5.33 -2.41 0.62
C TYR A 66 -4.71 -1.71 1.82
N THR A 67 -4.90 -2.25 3.00
CA THR A 67 -4.23 -1.78 4.21
C THR A 67 -3.04 -2.67 4.50
N VAL A 68 -1.86 -2.08 4.64
CA VAL A 68 -0.61 -2.80 4.78
C VAL A 68 0.09 -2.30 6.03
N VAL A 69 0.49 -3.21 6.91
CA VAL A 69 1.21 -2.88 8.15
C VAL A 69 2.69 -2.96 7.87
N VAL A 70 3.41 -1.85 7.97
CA VAL A 70 4.81 -1.77 7.56
C VAL A 70 5.72 -1.94 8.79
N SER A 71 6.52 -3.00 8.81
CA SER A 71 7.61 -3.20 9.77
C SER A 71 8.88 -2.47 9.30
N GLY A 72 9.52 -1.74 10.21
CA GLY A 72 10.71 -0.96 9.90
C GLY A 72 10.46 0.55 9.72
N MET A 73 9.26 1.04 10.05
CA MET A 73 9.07 2.45 10.41
C MET A 73 9.72 2.71 11.77
N THR A 74 11.01 3.00 11.78
CA THR A 74 11.79 3.53 12.91
C THR A 74 12.57 4.74 12.44
#